data_AF-A0A523B9Y4-F1
#
_entry.id   AF-A0A523B9Y4-F1
#
_cell.length_a   1.000
_cell.length_b   1.000
_cell.length_c   1.000
_cell.angle_alpha   90.00
_cell.angle_beta   90.00
_cell.angle_gamma   90.00
#
_symmetry.space_group_name_H-M   'P 1'
#
loop_
_entity.id
_entity.type
_entity.pdbx_description
1 polymer ?
#
loop_
_entity_poly.entity_id
_entity_poly.type
_entity_poly.pdbx_seq_one_letter_code
_entity_poly.pdbx_strand_id
1 'polypeptide(L)'
;MLALSTLTLELAIFAGIRKAYVLIPMAISVNITGYATLISDPPAVFLGSFGHLTLPDFFIYNGAPSFFFYALLSAISGTLYLYYFFGKQIKKPKVEVTGTSSLENKNLAKAATTGFILLCVLIGFRSVTHIPESVVALFIASIFGVICSRIARSDVVEMFSFVDWSTILFLTGMFIMVGGLNVSGVIRLIADSVVALAGGKIVMIVIFASLFTLLTCAFIINIPYLITMIYVMQGVGATIGVDPVFLYLVVMFAGYAGSTATMIAAPSNIVAVGLCKKEGDPVSFKDFSKVGIPFAISTFVPPFIILVLRGLGM
;
A
#
# COMPACT_ATOMS: atom_id res chain seq x y z
N MET A 1 0.36 8.98 3.34
CA MET A 1 -0.32 9.15 4.65
C MET A 1 0.21 10.35 5.44
N LEU A 2 1.51 10.39 5.79
CA LEU A 2 2.10 11.43 6.65
C LEU A 2 1.74 12.89 6.27
N ALA A 3 1.83 13.24 4.98
CA ALA A 3 1.50 14.58 4.49
C ALA A 3 0.01 14.94 4.61
N LEU A 4 -0.88 13.97 4.38
CA LEU A 4 -2.32 14.19 4.46
C LEU A 4 -2.81 14.12 5.92
N SER A 5 -2.13 13.39 6.81
CA SER A 5 -2.57 13.20 8.19
C SER A 5 -2.48 14.48 9.01
N THR A 6 -1.52 15.37 8.72
CA THR A 6 -1.40 16.68 9.37
C THR A 6 -2.58 17.58 9.00
N LEU A 7 -2.86 17.72 7.70
CA LEU A 7 -4.01 18.47 7.20
C LEU A 7 -5.34 17.92 7.75
N THR A 8 -5.49 16.59 7.70
CA THR A 8 -6.69 15.91 8.16
C THR A 8 -6.90 16.08 9.67
N LEU A 9 -5.80 16.06 10.43
CA LEU A 9 -5.82 16.28 11.87
C LEU A 9 -6.21 17.73 12.20
N GLU A 10 -5.63 18.72 11.53
CA GLU A 10 -6.00 20.12 11.71
C GLU A 10 -7.49 20.33 11.42
N LEU A 11 -7.98 19.82 10.29
CA LEU A 11 -9.41 19.89 9.95
C LEU A 11 -10.29 19.22 11.02
N ALA A 12 -9.88 18.09 11.57
CA ALA A 12 -10.61 17.41 12.64
C ALA A 12 -10.65 18.26 13.93
N ILE A 13 -9.54 18.91 14.29
CA ILE A 13 -9.44 19.82 15.44
C ILE A 13 -10.35 21.04 15.23
N PHE A 14 -10.26 21.71 14.08
CA PHE A 14 -11.10 22.86 13.73
C PHE A 14 -12.59 22.50 13.72
N ALA A 15 -12.94 21.32 13.21
CA ALA A 15 -14.31 20.85 13.13
C ALA A 15 -14.87 20.33 14.47
N GLY A 16 -14.05 20.20 15.52
CA GLY A 16 -14.45 19.58 16.78
C GLY A 16 -14.84 18.11 16.65
N ILE A 17 -14.31 17.41 15.63
CA ILE A 17 -14.58 15.99 15.37
C ILE A 17 -13.55 15.14 16.10
N ARG A 18 -13.94 13.96 16.59
CA ARG A 18 -12.98 12.99 17.13
C ARG A 18 -11.92 12.64 16.08
N LYS A 19 -10.65 12.74 16.45
CA LYS A 19 -9.51 12.54 15.53
C LYS A 19 -9.52 11.11 14.98
N ALA A 20 -9.91 10.15 15.82
CA ALA A 20 -10.08 8.76 15.43
C ALA A 20 -11.04 8.56 14.24
N TYR A 21 -12.09 9.39 14.11
CA TYR A 21 -13.08 9.28 13.03
C TYR A 21 -12.59 9.76 11.67
N VAL A 22 -11.43 10.41 11.61
CA VAL A 22 -10.86 10.89 10.36
C VAL A 22 -9.52 10.19 10.08
N LEU A 23 -8.68 10.02 11.10
CA LEU A 23 -7.37 9.38 10.96
C LEU A 23 -7.45 7.86 10.72
N ILE A 24 -8.36 7.14 11.38
CA ILE A 24 -8.49 5.68 11.16
C ILE A 24 -9.00 5.38 9.74
N PRO A 25 -10.13 5.98 9.28
CA PRO A 25 -10.60 5.77 7.91
C PRO A 25 -9.55 6.14 6.85
N MET A 26 -8.80 7.20 7.10
CA MET A 26 -7.72 7.62 6.22
C MET A 26 -6.58 6.58 6.16
N ALA A 27 -6.16 6.04 7.31
CA ALA A 27 -5.09 5.04 7.39
C ALA A 27 -5.42 3.79 6.57
N ILE A 28 -6.60 3.21 6.81
CA ILE A 28 -7.05 1.99 6.13
C ILE A 28 -7.33 2.23 4.63
N SER A 29 -7.79 3.42 4.25
CA SER A 29 -8.03 3.78 2.85
C SER A 29 -6.73 3.96 2.06
N VAL A 30 -5.67 4.49 2.66
CA VAL A 30 -4.36 4.56 1.99
C VAL A 30 -3.81 3.16 1.74
N ASN A 31 -3.96 2.25 2.71
CA ASN A 31 -3.46 0.89 2.57
C ASN A 31 -4.12 0.15 1.40
N ILE A 32 -5.45 0.22 1.27
CA ILE A 32 -6.14 -0.53 0.22
C ILE A 32 -5.70 -0.11 -1.19
N THR A 33 -5.27 1.14 -1.37
CA THR A 33 -4.76 1.65 -2.65
C THR A 33 -3.31 1.27 -2.96
N GLY A 34 -2.59 0.65 -2.01
CA GLY A 34 -1.15 0.40 -2.11
C GLY A 34 -0.71 -0.55 -3.23
N TYR A 35 -1.62 -1.33 -3.82
CA TYR A 35 -1.34 -2.17 -4.99
C TYR A 35 -1.90 -1.64 -6.32
N ALA A 36 -2.54 -0.46 -6.33
CA ALA A 36 -3.24 0.02 -7.52
C ALA A 36 -2.29 0.30 -8.69
N THR A 37 -1.10 0.82 -8.41
CA THR A 37 -0.09 1.16 -9.43
C THR A 37 1.30 0.74 -9.00
N LEU A 38 2.20 0.68 -9.97
CA LEU A 38 3.61 0.32 -9.78
C LEU A 38 4.35 1.19 -8.75
N ILE A 39 3.94 2.45 -8.58
CA ILE A 39 4.63 3.44 -7.73
C ILE A 39 3.88 3.65 -6.39
N SER A 40 2.89 2.80 -6.08
CA SER A 40 2.02 3.02 -4.92
C SER A 40 2.69 2.68 -3.58
N ASP A 41 3.39 1.55 -3.49
CA ASP A 41 4.00 1.04 -2.25
C ASP A 41 5.16 0.05 -2.58
N PRO A 42 6.12 -0.21 -1.68
CA PRO A 42 7.27 -1.08 -1.95
C PRO A 42 6.92 -2.48 -2.50
N PRO A 43 5.87 -3.19 -2.03
CA PRO A 43 5.49 -4.46 -2.63
C PRO A 43 5.09 -4.35 -4.11
N ALA A 44 4.47 -3.24 -4.53
CA ALA A 44 4.08 -3.01 -5.91
C ALA A 44 5.30 -2.70 -6.81
N VAL A 45 6.24 -1.89 -6.32
CA VAL A 45 7.52 -1.62 -6.99
C VAL A 45 8.32 -2.92 -7.13
N PHE A 46 8.40 -3.68 -6.04
CA PHE A 46 9.08 -4.97 -6.00
C PHE A 46 8.47 -5.95 -7.01
N LEU A 47 7.13 -6.04 -7.03
CA LEU A 47 6.39 -6.83 -7.99
C LEU A 47 6.71 -6.44 -9.43
N GLY A 48 6.78 -5.14 -9.76
CA GLY A 48 7.12 -4.73 -11.12
C GLY A 48 8.56 -5.05 -11.51
N SER A 49 9.51 -4.89 -10.59
CA SER A 49 10.89 -5.29 -10.83
C SER A 49 11.04 -6.80 -10.98
N PHE A 50 10.31 -7.59 -10.19
CA PHE A 50 10.45 -9.04 -10.12
C PHE A 50 9.64 -9.78 -11.18
N GLY A 51 8.41 -9.33 -11.43
CA GLY A 51 7.51 -9.84 -12.47
C GLY A 51 7.75 -9.22 -13.84
N HIS A 52 8.77 -8.36 -13.99
CA HIS A 52 9.04 -7.57 -15.20
C HIS A 52 7.82 -6.77 -15.70
N LEU A 53 6.95 -6.34 -14.77
CA LEU A 53 5.74 -5.58 -15.10
C LEU A 53 6.08 -4.10 -15.25
N THR A 54 5.48 -3.48 -16.27
CA THR A 54 5.52 -2.05 -16.52
C THR A 54 4.28 -1.36 -15.95
N LEU A 55 4.28 -0.03 -15.89
CA LEU A 55 3.12 0.73 -15.38
C LEU A 55 1.82 0.42 -16.16
N PRO A 56 1.80 0.32 -17.51
CA PRO A 56 0.60 -0.11 -18.24
C PRO A 56 0.04 -1.47 -17.81
N ASP A 57 0.90 -2.41 -17.43
CA ASP A 57 0.50 -3.77 -17.02
C ASP A 57 -0.32 -3.78 -15.71
N PHE A 58 -0.21 -2.72 -14.90
CA PHE A 58 -1.05 -2.54 -13.71
C PHE A 58 -2.50 -2.17 -14.06
N PHE A 59 -2.74 -1.62 -15.25
CA PHE A 59 -4.08 -1.32 -15.74
C PHE A 59 -4.64 -2.49 -16.55
N ILE A 60 -3.89 -2.91 -17.58
CA ILE A 60 -4.30 -3.98 -18.50
C ILE A 60 -3.12 -4.92 -18.67
N TYR A 61 -3.32 -6.20 -18.39
CA TYR A 61 -2.32 -7.24 -18.58
C TYR A 61 -2.93 -8.39 -19.38
N ASN A 62 -2.28 -8.77 -20.49
CA ASN A 62 -2.77 -9.78 -21.44
C ASN A 62 -4.24 -9.55 -21.88
N GLY A 63 -4.63 -8.29 -22.10
CA GLY A 63 -5.98 -7.92 -22.55
C GLY A 63 -7.06 -7.94 -21.46
N ALA A 64 -6.71 -8.28 -20.21
CA ALA A 64 -7.64 -8.30 -19.10
C ALA A 64 -7.37 -7.16 -18.08
N PRO A 65 -8.39 -6.69 -17.34
CA PRO A 65 -8.20 -5.79 -16.22
C PRO A 65 -7.21 -6.37 -15.20
N SER A 66 -6.30 -5.51 -14.73
CA SER A 66 -5.22 -5.84 -13.81
C SER A 66 -5.37 -5.07 -12.49
N PHE A 67 -4.32 -5.04 -11.66
CA PHE A 67 -4.28 -4.55 -10.27
C PHE A 67 -5.10 -3.28 -10.00
N PHE A 68 -4.99 -2.25 -10.86
CA PHE A 68 -5.68 -0.97 -10.68
C PHE A 68 -7.19 -1.11 -10.51
N PHE A 69 -7.84 -1.93 -11.34
CA PHE A 69 -9.29 -2.07 -11.31
C PHE A 69 -9.78 -2.82 -10.06
N TYR A 70 -9.02 -3.80 -9.59
CA TYR A 70 -9.34 -4.51 -8.34
C TYR A 70 -9.12 -3.58 -7.14
N ALA A 71 -8.06 -2.77 -7.15
CA ALA A 71 -7.84 -1.76 -6.10
C ALA A 71 -8.96 -0.70 -6.08
N LEU A 72 -9.40 -0.26 -7.27
CA LEU A 72 -10.52 0.67 -7.40
C LEU A 72 -11.81 0.07 -6.84
N LEU A 73 -12.11 -1.18 -7.17
CA LEU A 73 -13.29 -1.88 -6.65
C LEU A 73 -13.24 -2.01 -5.12
N SER A 74 -12.09 -2.39 -4.57
CA SER A 74 -11.85 -2.41 -3.12
C SER A 74 -12.08 -1.02 -2.52
N ALA A 75 -11.51 0.02 -3.12
CA ALA A 75 -11.63 1.39 -2.64
C ALA A 75 -13.08 1.90 -2.65
N ILE A 76 -13.86 1.61 -3.70
CA ILE A 76 -15.28 1.96 -3.78
C ILE A 76 -16.06 1.25 -2.67
N SER A 77 -15.89 -0.06 -2.52
CA SER A 77 -16.57 -0.85 -1.49
C SER A 77 -16.22 -0.39 -0.06
N GLY A 78 -14.94 -0.16 0.19
CA GLY A 78 -14.44 0.38 1.46
C GLY A 78 -15.01 1.76 1.76
N THR A 79 -15.03 2.65 0.76
CA THR A 79 -15.58 4.01 0.90
C THR A 79 -17.08 3.97 1.21
N LEU A 80 -17.84 3.11 0.53
CA LEU A 80 -19.26 2.93 0.83
C LEU A 80 -19.47 2.46 2.28
N TYR A 81 -18.71 1.46 2.73
CA TYR A 81 -18.77 1.01 4.12
C TYR A 81 -18.48 2.15 5.11
N LEU A 82 -17.41 2.92 4.87
CA LEU A 82 -17.04 4.04 5.74
C LEU A 82 -18.10 5.14 5.74
N TYR A 83 -18.70 5.43 4.57
CA TYR A 83 -19.79 6.38 4.45
C TYR A 83 -21.00 5.94 5.30
N TYR A 84 -21.39 4.68 5.25
CA TYR A 84 -22.50 4.17 6.08
C TYR A 84 -22.16 4.13 7.57
N PHE A 85 -20.94 3.75 7.93
CA PHE A 85 -20.51 3.59 9.32
C PHE A 85 -20.26 4.94 10.03
N PHE A 86 -19.50 5.84 9.39
CA PHE A 86 -19.11 7.14 9.95
C PHE A 86 -19.98 8.31 9.48
N GLY A 87 -20.64 8.21 8.32
CA GLY A 87 -21.45 9.31 7.78
C GLY A 87 -22.61 9.72 8.67
N LYS A 88 -23.09 8.82 9.55
CA LYS A 88 -24.08 9.14 10.59
C LYS A 88 -23.48 9.78 11.86
N GLN A 89 -22.18 9.62 12.08
CA GLN A 89 -21.48 10.03 13.30
C GLN A 89 -20.83 11.41 13.18
N ILE A 90 -20.55 11.87 11.95
CA ILE A 90 -19.99 13.19 11.68
C ILE A 90 -21.14 14.20 11.54
N LYS A 91 -21.40 14.98 12.59
CA LYS A 91 -22.26 16.18 12.46
C LYS A 91 -21.57 17.18 11.55
N LYS A 92 -22.29 17.76 10.58
CA LYS A 92 -21.76 18.79 9.67
C LYS A 92 -21.10 19.91 10.49
N PRO A 93 -19.78 20.08 10.45
CA PRO A 93 -19.15 21.19 11.13
C PRO A 93 -19.49 22.49 10.39
N LYS A 94 -19.81 23.55 11.14
CA LYS A 94 -19.84 24.92 10.60
C LYS A 94 -18.38 25.38 10.53
N VAL A 95 -17.72 25.09 9.43
CA VAL A 95 -16.37 25.58 9.17
C VAL A 95 -16.50 26.91 8.44
N GLU A 96 -16.27 28.02 9.15
CA GLU A 96 -15.83 29.24 8.48
C GLU A 96 -14.34 29.07 8.18
N VAL A 97 -13.98 29.12 6.90
CA VAL A 97 -12.57 29.09 6.48
C VAL A 97 -11.97 30.45 6.82
N THR A 98 -11.60 30.66 8.07
CA THR A 98 -10.85 31.83 8.52
C THR A 98 -9.39 31.43 8.69
N GLY A 99 -8.65 31.57 7.59
CA GLY A 99 -7.20 31.39 7.60
C GLY A 99 -6.67 30.97 6.25
N THR A 100 -6.09 31.90 5.52
CA THR A 100 -5.10 31.55 4.50
C THR A 100 -3.83 31.16 5.24
N SER A 101 -3.58 29.85 5.42
CA SER A 101 -2.24 29.39 5.78
C SER A 101 -1.29 29.84 4.67
N SER A 102 -0.59 30.94 4.90
CA SER A 102 0.41 31.46 3.97
C SER A 102 1.51 30.43 3.86
N LEU A 103 1.76 29.92 2.64
CA LEU A 103 2.96 29.15 2.33
C LEU A 103 4.18 29.93 2.84
N GLU A 104 4.87 29.42 3.88
CA GLU A 104 6.07 30.04 4.45
C GLU A 104 7.12 30.32 3.37
N ASN A 105 7.21 29.48 2.33
CA ASN A 105 8.13 29.69 1.23
C ASN A 105 7.59 29.18 -0.13
N LYS A 106 7.05 30.11 -0.94
CA LYS A 106 6.49 29.82 -2.27
C LYS A 106 7.50 29.19 -3.24
N ASN A 107 8.78 29.50 -3.10
CA ASN A 107 9.81 28.97 -3.99
C ASN A 107 10.15 27.51 -3.69
N LEU A 108 10.16 27.14 -2.40
CA LEU A 108 10.37 25.76 -1.98
C LEU A 108 9.19 24.86 -2.40
N ALA A 109 7.96 25.35 -2.24
CA ALA A 109 6.76 24.64 -2.69
C ALA A 109 6.76 24.42 -4.21
N LYS A 110 7.15 25.44 -5.00
CA LYS A 110 7.30 25.31 -6.46
C LYS A 110 8.38 24.32 -6.86
N ALA A 111 9.53 24.33 -6.18
CA ALA A 111 10.61 23.38 -6.45
C ALA A 111 10.17 21.94 -6.14
N ALA A 112 9.59 21.68 -4.97
CA ALA A 112 9.10 20.37 -4.58
C ALA A 112 8.00 19.86 -5.53
N THR A 113 7.05 20.72 -5.91
CA THR A 113 5.96 20.35 -6.83
C THR A 113 6.50 20.04 -8.22
N THR A 114 7.42 20.86 -8.73
CA THR A 114 8.07 20.60 -10.03
C THR A 114 8.84 19.29 -10.02
N GLY A 115 9.61 19.02 -8.96
CA GLY A 115 10.36 17.75 -8.83
C GLY A 115 9.45 16.53 -8.77
N PHE A 116 8.33 16.65 -8.05
CA PHE A 116 7.33 15.58 -8.00
C PHE A 116 6.69 15.33 -9.38
N ILE A 117 6.31 16.38 -10.11
CA ILE A 117 5.77 16.24 -11.47
C ILE A 117 6.80 15.59 -12.39
N LEU A 118 8.07 16.03 -12.32
CA LEU A 118 9.14 15.51 -13.17
C LEU A 118 9.44 14.02 -12.88
N LEU A 119 9.36 13.62 -11.61
CA LEU A 119 9.44 12.21 -11.19
C LEU A 119 8.31 11.39 -11.83
N CYS A 120 7.06 11.85 -11.72
CA CYS A 120 5.91 11.16 -12.32
C CYS A 120 6.05 11.03 -13.84
N VAL A 121 6.50 12.09 -14.52
CA VAL A 121 6.72 12.07 -15.97
C VAL A 121 7.82 11.09 -16.34
N LEU A 122 8.99 11.15 -15.70
CA LEU A 122 10.13 10.30 -16.06
C LEU A 122 9.89 8.82 -15.75
N ILE A 123 9.19 8.49 -14.66
CA ILE A 123 8.76 7.11 -14.41
C ILE A 123 7.76 6.67 -15.50
N GLY A 124 6.86 7.56 -15.93
CA GLY A 124 5.95 7.30 -17.05
C GLY A 124 6.65 7.01 -18.38
N PHE A 125 7.85 7.55 -18.60
CA PHE A 125 8.66 7.32 -19.81
C PHE A 125 9.61 6.11 -19.73
N ARG A 126 9.53 5.29 -18.66
CA ARG A 126 10.36 4.08 -18.51
C ARG A 126 10.26 3.12 -19.70
N SER A 127 9.10 3.05 -20.36
CA SER A 127 8.90 2.20 -21.55
C SER A 127 9.87 2.50 -22.70
N VAL A 128 10.48 3.69 -22.71
CA VAL A 128 11.43 4.13 -23.74
C VAL A 128 12.88 4.05 -23.26
N THR A 129 13.15 4.31 -21.98
CA THR A 129 14.51 4.51 -21.48
C THR A 129 15.16 3.24 -20.91
N HIS A 130 14.38 2.22 -20.54
CA HIS A 130 14.85 0.99 -19.87
C HIS A 130 15.66 1.22 -18.58
N ILE A 131 15.66 2.43 -18.02
CA ILE A 131 16.38 2.75 -16.78
C ILE A 131 15.55 2.26 -15.58
N PRO A 132 16.17 1.61 -14.57
CA PRO A 132 15.46 1.20 -13.34
C PRO A 132 14.86 2.40 -12.61
N GLU A 133 13.63 2.29 -12.08
CA GLU A 133 12.99 3.42 -11.39
C GLU A 133 13.76 3.89 -10.16
N SER A 134 14.43 2.97 -9.47
CA SER A 134 15.25 3.30 -8.30
C SER A 134 16.35 4.30 -8.65
N VAL A 135 16.96 4.16 -9.83
CA VAL A 135 18.00 5.07 -10.32
C VAL A 135 17.39 6.43 -10.65
N VAL A 136 16.25 6.47 -11.34
CA VAL A 136 15.55 7.72 -11.67
C VAL A 136 15.11 8.46 -10.41
N ALA A 137 14.52 7.74 -9.45
CA ALA A 137 14.09 8.29 -8.17
C ALA A 137 15.26 8.85 -7.36
N LEU A 138 16.36 8.10 -7.25
CA LEU A 138 17.57 8.57 -6.56
C LEU A 138 18.19 9.78 -7.25
N PHE A 139 18.22 9.81 -8.59
CA PHE A 139 18.77 10.93 -9.35
C PHE A 139 17.96 12.22 -9.14
N ILE A 140 16.63 12.13 -9.23
CA ILE A 140 15.73 13.26 -9.00
C ILE A 140 15.79 13.70 -7.53
N ALA A 141 15.76 12.76 -6.58
CA ALA A 141 15.90 13.06 -5.15
C ALA A 141 17.23 13.76 -4.84
N SER A 142 18.32 13.36 -5.50
CA SER A 142 19.64 14.00 -5.33
C SER A 142 19.65 15.43 -5.87
N ILE A 143 19.17 15.64 -7.11
CA ILE A 143 19.12 16.98 -7.73
C ILE A 143 18.20 17.91 -6.95
N PHE A 144 16.97 17.48 -6.67
CA PHE A 144 16.01 18.31 -5.94
C PHE A 144 16.37 18.46 -4.47
N GLY A 145 17.03 17.49 -3.84
CA GLY A 145 17.59 17.61 -2.50
C GLY A 145 18.60 18.76 -2.43
N VAL A 146 19.53 18.84 -3.39
CA VAL A 146 20.50 19.94 -3.47
C VAL A 146 19.81 21.28 -3.74
N ILE A 147 18.88 21.34 -4.69
CA ILE A 147 18.14 22.57 -5.02
C ILE A 147 17.33 23.06 -3.80
N CYS A 148 16.60 22.16 -3.14
CA CYS A 148 15.81 22.49 -1.96
C CYS A 148 16.70 22.89 -0.78
N SER A 149 17.85 22.24 -0.55
CA SER A 149 18.82 22.63 0.48
C SER A 149 19.35 24.05 0.24
N ARG A 150 19.67 24.39 -1.02
CA ARG A 150 20.11 25.75 -1.38
C ARG A 150 19.01 26.80 -1.19
N ILE A 151 17.76 26.48 -1.50
CA ILE A 151 16.62 27.40 -1.35
C ILE A 151 16.22 27.56 0.13
N ALA A 152 16.21 26.47 0.89
CA ALA A 152 15.86 26.44 2.32
C ALA A 152 16.98 26.97 3.22
N ARG A 153 18.22 27.08 2.70
CA ARG A 153 19.45 27.28 3.49
C ARG A 153 19.64 26.22 4.58
N SER A 154 19.07 25.03 4.39
CA SER A 154 19.27 23.89 5.26
C SER A 154 20.45 23.07 4.79
N ASP A 155 21.16 22.43 5.72
CA ASP A 155 22.28 21.58 5.36
C ASP A 155 21.78 20.29 4.69
N VAL A 156 22.49 19.78 3.69
CA VAL A 156 22.11 18.52 3.02
C VAL A 156 22.14 17.37 4.04
N VAL A 157 23.03 17.45 5.03
CA VAL A 157 23.12 16.51 6.15
C VAL A 157 21.83 16.52 6.98
N GLU A 158 21.22 17.68 7.18
CA GLU A 158 19.97 17.83 7.91
C GLU A 158 18.80 17.17 7.16
N MET A 159 18.83 17.14 5.82
CA MET A 159 17.83 16.42 5.03
C MET A 159 17.86 14.90 5.27
N PHE A 160 19.02 14.31 5.49
CA PHE A 160 19.13 12.88 5.81
C PHE A 160 18.51 12.50 7.16
N SER A 161 18.31 13.48 8.06
CA SER A 161 17.61 13.24 9.33
C SER A 161 16.11 12.99 9.14
N PHE A 162 15.53 13.45 8.01
CA PHE A 162 14.13 13.18 7.66
C PHE A 162 13.93 11.81 7.01
N VAL A 163 15.01 11.12 6.65
CA VAL A 163 14.94 9.76 6.08
C VAL A 163 14.73 8.76 7.22
N ASP A 164 13.71 7.92 7.10
CA ASP A 164 13.46 6.83 8.04
C ASP A 164 14.40 5.65 7.78
N TRP A 165 15.63 5.77 8.29
CA TRP A 165 16.67 4.75 8.17
C TRP A 165 16.28 3.42 8.80
N SER A 166 15.44 3.45 9.85
CA SER A 166 14.97 2.22 10.51
C SER A 166 14.11 1.40 9.55
N THR A 167 13.20 2.05 8.83
CA THR A 167 12.39 1.40 7.79
C THR A 167 13.26 0.86 6.65
N ILE A 168 14.24 1.63 6.17
CA ILE A 168 15.14 1.16 5.11
C ILE A 168 15.90 -0.10 5.55
N LEU A 169 16.55 -0.06 6.72
CA LEU A 169 17.32 -1.19 7.25
C LEU A 169 16.43 -2.41 7.54
N PHE A 170 15.23 -2.19 8.04
CA PHE A 170 14.24 -3.26 8.26
C PHE A 170 13.84 -3.92 6.93
N LEU A 171 13.48 -3.14 5.92
CA LEU A 171 13.17 -3.66 4.58
C LEU A 171 14.36 -4.42 4.00
N THR A 172 15.57 -3.88 4.09
CA THR A 172 16.80 -4.55 3.64
C THR A 172 17.00 -5.89 4.36
N GLY A 173 16.90 -5.94 5.69
CA GLY A 173 17.04 -7.16 6.47
C GLY A 173 16.00 -8.23 6.09
N MET A 174 14.76 -7.81 5.82
CA MET A 174 13.72 -8.72 5.35
C MET A 174 13.97 -9.23 3.93
N PHE A 175 14.44 -8.39 3.00
CA PHE A 175 14.83 -8.85 1.67
C PHE A 175 15.98 -9.87 1.73
N ILE A 176 16.97 -9.65 2.61
CA ILE A 176 18.06 -10.61 2.84
C ILE A 176 17.51 -11.93 3.38
N MET A 177 16.61 -11.89 4.37
CA MET A 177 15.97 -13.08 4.94
C MET A 177 15.17 -13.86 3.89
N VAL A 178 14.32 -13.17 3.11
CA VAL A 178 13.51 -13.78 2.05
C VAL A 178 14.40 -14.38 0.97
N GLY A 179 15.45 -13.67 0.55
CA GLY A 179 16.46 -14.20 -0.37
C GLY A 179 17.14 -15.47 0.17
N GLY A 180 17.49 -15.49 1.46
CA GLY A 180 18.02 -16.67 2.15
C GLY A 180 17.04 -17.84 2.17
N LEU A 181 15.77 -17.59 2.46
CA LEU A 181 14.71 -18.60 2.42
C LEU A 181 14.51 -19.16 0.99
N ASN A 182 14.65 -18.33 -0.04
CA ASN A 182 14.58 -18.76 -1.42
C ASN A 182 15.72 -19.73 -1.78
N VAL A 183 16.97 -19.35 -1.48
CA VAL A 183 18.16 -20.18 -1.75
C VAL A 183 18.16 -21.47 -0.93
N SER A 184 17.65 -21.44 0.30
CA SER A 184 17.53 -22.62 1.17
C SER A 184 16.47 -23.65 0.70
N GLY A 185 15.64 -23.32 -0.30
CA GLY A 185 14.58 -24.18 -0.80
C GLY A 185 13.29 -24.17 0.03
N VAL A 186 13.23 -23.43 1.14
CA VAL A 186 12.03 -23.33 1.98
C VAL A 186 10.84 -22.78 1.19
N ILE A 187 11.06 -21.77 0.34
CA ILE A 187 10.00 -21.22 -0.52
C ILE A 187 9.41 -22.28 -1.45
N ARG A 188 10.26 -23.17 -1.99
CA ARG A 188 9.82 -24.28 -2.85
C ARG A 188 8.97 -25.28 -2.07
N LEU A 189 9.40 -25.65 -0.86
CA LEU A 189 8.62 -26.55 0.01
C LEU A 189 7.24 -25.99 0.35
N ILE A 190 7.16 -24.69 0.62
CA ILE A 190 5.87 -24.01 0.88
C ILE A 190 5.01 -24.02 -0.38
N ALA A 191 5.58 -23.68 -1.54
CA ALA A 191 4.85 -23.67 -2.81
C ALA A 191 4.28 -25.07 -3.15
N ASP A 192 5.09 -26.12 -3.02
CA ASP A 192 4.67 -27.50 -3.28
C ASP A 192 3.58 -27.95 -2.27
N SER A 193 3.68 -27.51 -1.01
CA SER A 193 2.64 -27.77 0.01
C SER A 193 1.32 -27.08 -0.33
N VAL A 194 1.36 -25.84 -0.80
CA VAL A 194 0.16 -25.10 -1.26
C VAL A 194 -0.49 -25.82 -2.45
N VAL A 195 0.32 -26.27 -3.42
CA VAL A 195 -0.18 -27.02 -4.58
C VAL A 195 -0.81 -28.35 -4.15
N ALA A 196 -0.17 -29.07 -3.22
CA ALA A 196 -0.70 -30.32 -2.68
C ALA A 196 -2.04 -30.12 -1.96
N LEU A 197 -2.16 -29.09 -1.11
CA LEU A 197 -3.41 -28.74 -0.41
C LEU A 197 -4.52 -28.32 -1.38
N ALA A 198 -4.17 -27.60 -2.45
CA ALA A 198 -5.12 -27.15 -3.46
C ALA A 198 -5.48 -28.22 -4.50
N GLY A 199 -4.82 -29.38 -4.48
CA GLY A 199 -5.00 -30.45 -5.46
C GLY A 199 -4.69 -30.02 -6.90
N GLY A 200 -3.78 -29.05 -7.08
CA GLY A 200 -3.41 -28.48 -8.39
C GLY A 200 -4.50 -27.64 -9.07
N LYS A 201 -5.65 -27.40 -8.43
CA LYS A 201 -6.74 -26.61 -9.00
C LYS A 201 -6.50 -25.13 -8.75
N ILE A 202 -6.42 -24.34 -9.82
CA ILE A 202 -6.20 -22.88 -9.74
C ILE A 202 -7.21 -22.18 -8.82
N VAL A 203 -8.48 -22.59 -8.85
CA VAL A 203 -9.54 -22.04 -7.99
C VAL A 203 -9.25 -22.27 -6.50
N MET A 204 -8.78 -23.47 -6.14
CA MET A 204 -8.42 -23.77 -4.76
C MET A 204 -7.21 -22.97 -4.32
N ILE A 205 -6.23 -22.76 -5.22
CA ILE A 205 -5.08 -21.89 -4.96
C ILE A 205 -5.56 -20.46 -4.71
N VAL A 206 -6.46 -19.92 -5.53
CA VAL A 206 -7.04 -18.58 -5.33
C VAL A 206 -7.72 -18.48 -3.97
N ILE A 207 -8.57 -19.45 -3.62
CA ILE A 207 -9.31 -19.47 -2.35
C ILE A 207 -8.35 -19.55 -1.16
N PHE A 208 -7.46 -20.54 -1.13
CA PHE A 208 -6.56 -20.74 0.00
C PHE A 208 -5.55 -19.61 0.13
N ALA A 209 -4.91 -19.19 -0.97
CA ALA A 209 -3.89 -18.15 -0.93
C ALA A 209 -4.49 -16.80 -0.50
N SER A 210 -5.69 -16.44 -0.99
CA SER A 210 -6.33 -15.18 -0.61
C SER A 210 -6.83 -15.19 0.85
N LEU A 211 -7.49 -16.26 1.30
CA LEU A 211 -7.98 -16.34 2.70
C LEU A 211 -6.83 -16.41 3.70
N PHE A 212 -5.80 -17.22 3.41
CA PHE A 212 -4.63 -17.32 4.26
C PHE A 212 -3.87 -16.00 4.34
N THR A 213 -3.74 -15.31 3.21
CA THR A 213 -3.11 -13.99 3.15
C THR A 213 -3.92 -12.92 3.87
N LEU A 214 -5.23 -12.89 3.69
CA LEU A 214 -6.13 -11.98 4.41
C LEU A 214 -5.96 -12.12 5.92
N LEU A 215 -5.99 -13.36 6.42
CA LEU A 215 -5.86 -13.66 7.85
C LEU A 215 -4.47 -13.33 8.37
N THR A 216 -3.41 -13.68 7.64
CA THR A 216 -2.04 -13.45 8.10
C THR A 216 -1.71 -11.97 8.14
N CYS A 217 -2.06 -11.22 7.07
CA CYS A 217 -1.90 -9.77 7.03
C CYS A 217 -2.82 -9.02 8.00
N ALA A 218 -3.81 -9.68 8.62
CA ALA A 218 -4.57 -9.06 9.70
C ALA A 218 -3.74 -8.90 10.98
N PHE A 219 -2.70 -9.70 11.18
CA PHE A 219 -1.89 -9.71 12.40
C PHE A 219 -0.41 -9.36 12.15
N ILE A 220 0.08 -9.55 10.93
CA ILE A 220 1.47 -9.31 10.54
C ILE A 220 1.55 -8.11 9.59
N ILE A 221 2.66 -7.38 9.65
CA ILE A 221 2.95 -6.28 8.71
C ILE A 221 2.92 -6.81 7.27
N ASN A 222 2.08 -6.20 6.42
CA ASN A 222 1.81 -6.69 5.07
C ASN A 222 3.00 -6.60 4.10
N ILE A 223 3.85 -5.57 4.21
CA ILE A 223 4.94 -5.33 3.25
C ILE A 223 5.87 -6.55 3.07
N PRO A 224 6.54 -7.07 4.12
CA PRO A 224 7.40 -8.24 3.99
C PRO A 224 6.69 -9.52 3.65
N TYR A 225 5.50 -9.69 4.22
CA TYR A 225 4.69 -10.86 3.94
C TYR A 225 4.36 -10.94 2.45
N LEU A 226 3.94 -9.82 1.84
CA LEU A 226 3.60 -9.74 0.42
C LEU A 226 4.82 -10.01 -0.47
N ILE A 227 5.98 -9.46 -0.14
CA ILE A 227 7.24 -9.74 -0.85
C ILE A 227 7.55 -11.24 -0.82
N THR A 228 7.42 -11.87 0.35
CA THR A 228 7.63 -13.32 0.50
C THR A 228 6.64 -14.12 -0.34
N MET A 229 5.36 -13.74 -0.28
CA MET A 229 4.32 -14.42 -1.04
C MET A 229 4.44 -14.24 -2.55
N ILE A 230 5.01 -13.14 -3.04
CA ILE A 230 5.35 -12.99 -4.47
C ILE A 230 6.31 -14.12 -4.89
N TYR A 231 7.36 -14.40 -4.13
CA TYR A 231 8.25 -15.54 -4.43
C TYR A 231 7.53 -16.89 -4.37
N VAL A 232 6.70 -17.12 -3.35
CA VAL A 232 5.94 -18.37 -3.23
C VAL A 232 5.01 -18.54 -4.43
N MET A 233 4.26 -17.50 -4.81
CA MET A 233 3.34 -17.53 -5.94
C MET A 233 4.05 -17.73 -7.28
N GLN A 234 5.29 -17.24 -7.43
CA GLN A 234 6.11 -17.54 -8.59
C GLN A 234 6.42 -19.05 -8.68
N GLY A 235 6.83 -19.65 -7.56
CA GLY A 235 7.06 -21.09 -7.47
C GLY A 235 5.81 -21.90 -7.77
N VAL A 236 4.66 -21.51 -7.20
CA VAL A 236 3.36 -22.15 -7.45
C VAL A 236 3.00 -22.07 -8.93
N GLY A 237 3.10 -20.89 -9.55
CA GLY A 237 2.83 -20.69 -10.99
C GLY A 237 3.70 -21.57 -11.87
N ALA A 238 5.00 -21.67 -11.55
CA ALA A 238 5.93 -22.55 -12.26
C ALA A 238 5.57 -24.05 -12.11
N THR A 239 5.09 -24.47 -10.94
CA THR A 239 4.69 -25.87 -10.68
C THR A 239 3.40 -26.26 -11.41
N ILE A 240 2.42 -25.37 -11.51
CA ILE A 240 1.11 -25.65 -12.14
C ILE A 240 0.99 -25.17 -13.58
N GLY A 241 2.01 -24.52 -14.13
CA GLY A 241 2.02 -23.98 -15.50
C GLY A 241 1.10 -22.77 -15.71
N VAL A 242 0.87 -21.98 -14.66
CA VAL A 242 0.03 -20.76 -14.72
C VAL A 242 0.91 -19.53 -14.61
N ASP A 243 0.56 -18.50 -15.37
CA ASP A 243 1.18 -17.19 -15.29
C ASP A 243 1.12 -16.64 -13.84
N PRO A 244 2.28 -16.43 -13.19
CA PRO A 244 2.30 -16.04 -11.80
C PRO A 244 1.76 -14.63 -11.56
N VAL A 245 1.61 -13.78 -12.60
CA VAL A 245 1.02 -12.44 -12.47
C VAL A 245 -0.41 -12.50 -11.93
N PHE A 246 -1.19 -13.49 -12.36
CA PHE A 246 -2.51 -13.72 -11.80
C PHE A 246 -2.46 -14.08 -10.31
N LEU A 247 -1.49 -14.91 -9.90
CA LEU A 247 -1.30 -15.30 -8.50
C LEU A 247 -0.77 -14.16 -7.64
N TYR A 248 0.07 -13.27 -8.21
CA TYR A 248 0.51 -12.04 -7.54
C TYR A 248 -0.67 -11.13 -7.23
N LEU A 249 -1.59 -10.97 -8.19
CA LEU A 249 -2.82 -10.20 -7.97
C LEU A 249 -3.62 -10.78 -6.80
N VAL A 250 -3.76 -12.11 -6.72
CA VAL A 250 -4.48 -12.82 -5.65
C VAL A 250 -3.90 -12.51 -4.27
N VAL A 251 -2.58 -12.58 -4.10
CA VAL A 251 -1.97 -12.31 -2.78
C VAL A 251 -1.92 -10.82 -2.46
N MET A 252 -1.71 -9.96 -3.47
CA MET A 252 -1.66 -8.51 -3.29
C MET A 252 -2.99 -7.98 -2.78
N PHE A 253 -4.11 -8.21 -3.48
CA PHE A 253 -5.40 -7.68 -3.05
C PHE A 253 -5.78 -8.17 -1.64
N ALA A 254 -5.54 -9.46 -1.37
CA ALA A 254 -5.86 -10.07 -0.09
C ALA A 254 -5.02 -9.49 1.05
N GLY A 255 -3.73 -9.23 0.80
CA GLY A 255 -2.81 -8.75 1.81
C GLY A 255 -3.06 -7.28 2.15
N TYR A 256 -3.39 -6.46 1.16
CA TYR A 256 -3.78 -5.06 1.40
C TYR A 256 -5.17 -4.94 2.03
N ALA A 257 -6.11 -5.84 1.74
CA ALA A 257 -7.36 -5.91 2.50
C ALA A 257 -7.11 -6.32 3.95
N GLY A 258 -6.32 -7.38 4.18
CA GLY A 258 -5.98 -7.89 5.51
C GLY A 258 -5.28 -6.86 6.39
N SER A 259 -4.38 -6.05 5.80
CA SER A 259 -3.61 -5.03 6.52
C SER A 259 -4.46 -3.92 7.16
N THR A 260 -5.74 -3.84 6.78
CA THR A 260 -6.70 -2.88 7.35
C THR A 260 -7.42 -3.39 8.59
N ALA A 261 -7.31 -4.68 8.91
CA ALA A 261 -8.09 -5.31 9.98
C ALA A 261 -7.68 -4.90 11.40
N THR A 262 -6.39 -4.68 11.65
CA THR A 262 -5.86 -4.37 12.98
C THR A 262 -4.88 -3.21 12.98
N MET A 263 -4.67 -2.61 14.16
CA MET A 263 -3.82 -1.42 14.30
C MET A 263 -2.32 -1.68 14.10
N ILE A 264 -1.87 -2.94 14.17
CA ILE A 264 -0.45 -3.33 14.02
C ILE A 264 -0.09 -3.80 12.62
N ALA A 265 -1.11 -4.12 11.81
CA ALA A 265 -0.95 -4.79 10.53
C ALA A 265 -0.34 -3.93 9.42
N ALA A 266 -0.31 -2.60 9.60
CA ALA A 266 0.30 -1.67 8.66
C ALA A 266 0.97 -0.50 9.39
N PRO A 267 2.10 0.03 8.89
CA PRO A 267 2.77 1.20 9.47
C PRO A 267 1.84 2.41 9.56
N SER A 268 0.99 2.61 8.56
CA SER A 268 -0.01 3.68 8.53
C SER A 268 -1.01 3.59 9.68
N ASN A 269 -1.45 2.40 10.06
CA ASN A 269 -2.38 2.21 11.16
C ASN A 269 -1.72 2.59 12.50
N ILE A 270 -0.45 2.20 12.67
CA ILE A 270 0.35 2.55 13.85
C ILE A 270 0.51 4.07 13.96
N VAL A 271 0.84 4.74 12.84
CA VAL A 271 0.96 6.20 12.78
C VAL A 271 -0.36 6.89 13.14
N ALA A 272 -1.49 6.43 12.61
CA ALA A 272 -2.80 7.01 12.91
C ALA A 272 -3.13 6.89 14.39
N VAL A 273 -2.93 5.72 14.99
CA VAL A 273 -3.16 5.53 16.43
C VAL A 273 -2.18 6.36 17.28
N GLY A 274 -0.92 6.47 16.85
CA GLY A 274 0.08 7.32 17.50
C GLY A 274 -0.31 8.80 17.51
N LEU A 275 -0.79 9.33 16.38
CA LEU A 275 -1.30 10.69 16.27
C LEU A 275 -2.54 10.90 17.14
N CYS A 276 -3.50 9.99 17.10
CA CYS A 276 -4.68 10.02 17.97
C CYS A 276 -4.30 10.08 19.46
N LYS A 277 -3.33 9.26 19.89
CA LYS A 277 -2.83 9.26 21.27
C LYS A 277 -2.14 10.57 21.65
N LYS A 278 -1.33 11.14 20.76
CA LYS A 278 -0.64 12.43 20.97
C LYS A 278 -1.63 13.57 21.19
N GLU A 279 -2.77 13.53 20.49
CA GLU A 279 -3.81 14.56 20.50
C GLU A 279 -4.94 14.31 21.53
N GLY A 280 -4.69 13.45 22.51
CA GLY A 280 -5.60 13.16 23.62
C GLY A 280 -6.84 12.31 23.27
N ASP A 281 -6.85 11.63 22.11
CA ASP A 281 -7.94 10.75 21.66
C ASP A 281 -7.44 9.31 21.48
N PRO A 282 -7.00 8.60 22.53
CA PRO A 282 -6.40 7.28 22.40
C PRO A 282 -7.38 6.26 21.84
N VAL A 283 -6.90 5.43 20.90
CA VAL A 283 -7.67 4.36 20.26
C VAL A 283 -7.19 3.01 20.78
N SER A 284 -8.10 2.20 21.33
CA SER A 284 -7.77 0.85 21.76
C SER A 284 -7.71 -0.12 20.57
N PHE A 285 -7.01 -1.25 20.74
CA PHE A 285 -6.97 -2.33 19.73
C PHE A 285 -8.39 -2.77 19.32
N LYS A 286 -9.27 -2.94 20.31
CA LYS A 286 -10.67 -3.34 20.08
C LYS A 286 -11.44 -2.29 19.29
N ASP A 287 -11.23 -1.01 19.57
CA ASP A 287 -11.93 0.06 18.86
C ASP A 287 -11.46 0.22 17.43
N PHE A 288 -10.16 0.02 17.17
CA PHE A 288 -9.64 -0.05 15.81
C PHE A 288 -10.24 -1.24 15.07
N SER A 289 -10.15 -2.46 15.63
CA SER A 289 -10.61 -3.68 14.96
C SER A 289 -12.11 -3.74 14.69
N LYS A 290 -12.94 -3.06 15.49
CA LYS A 290 -14.38 -2.90 15.20
C LYS A 290 -14.66 -2.20 13.86
N VAL A 291 -13.75 -1.32 13.43
CA VAL A 291 -13.85 -0.60 12.15
C VAL A 291 -13.02 -1.31 11.08
N GLY A 292 -11.82 -1.75 11.43
CA GLY A 292 -10.87 -2.37 10.53
C GLY A 292 -11.34 -3.71 9.98
N ILE A 293 -11.86 -4.61 10.81
CA ILE A 293 -12.28 -5.95 10.36
C ILE A 293 -13.43 -5.88 9.34
N PRO A 294 -14.53 -5.14 9.59
CA PRO A 294 -15.59 -5.06 8.59
C PRO A 294 -15.14 -4.32 7.31
N PHE A 295 -14.23 -3.34 7.41
CA PHE A 295 -13.63 -2.70 6.24
C PHE A 295 -12.75 -3.69 5.45
N ALA A 296 -11.94 -4.50 6.11
CA ALA A 296 -11.14 -5.54 5.46
C ALA A 296 -12.02 -6.51 4.68
N ILE A 297 -13.13 -6.95 5.29
CA ILE A 297 -14.09 -7.85 4.63
C ILE A 297 -14.77 -7.15 3.44
N SER A 298 -15.23 -5.90 3.62
CA SER A 298 -15.93 -5.17 2.54
C SER A 298 -15.02 -4.93 1.34
N THR A 299 -13.74 -4.66 1.57
CA THR A 299 -12.74 -4.45 0.50
C THR A 299 -12.27 -5.77 -0.12
N PHE A 300 -12.25 -6.87 0.63
CA PHE A 300 -11.84 -8.19 0.16
C PHE A 300 -12.88 -8.88 -0.74
N VAL A 301 -14.15 -8.86 -0.34
CA VAL A 301 -15.21 -9.69 -0.96
C VAL A 301 -15.39 -9.42 -2.47
N PRO A 302 -15.48 -8.17 -2.96
CA PRO A 302 -15.76 -7.94 -4.38
C PRO A 302 -14.63 -8.42 -5.31
N PRO A 303 -13.34 -8.07 -5.09
CA PRO A 303 -12.23 -8.66 -5.85
C PRO A 303 -12.16 -10.19 -5.72
N PHE A 304 -12.39 -10.72 -4.52
CA PHE A 304 -12.32 -12.16 -4.27
C PHE A 304 -13.32 -12.94 -5.15
N ILE A 305 -14.58 -12.49 -5.22
CA ILE A 305 -15.59 -13.14 -6.06
C ILE A 305 -15.17 -13.12 -7.53
N ILE A 306 -14.70 -11.98 -8.05
CA ILE A 306 -14.27 -11.84 -9.45
C ILE A 306 -13.07 -12.76 -9.74
N LEU A 307 -12.09 -12.82 -8.85
CA LEU A 307 -10.90 -13.65 -9.03
C LEU A 307 -11.20 -15.14 -8.94
N VAL A 308 -12.14 -15.55 -8.10
CA VAL A 308 -12.63 -16.93 -8.03
C VAL A 308 -13.35 -17.32 -9.33
N LEU A 309 -14.24 -16.44 -9.84
CA LEU A 309 -14.92 -16.66 -11.12
C LEU A 309 -13.91 -16.76 -12.29
N ARG A 310 -12.95 -15.84 -12.33
CA ARG A 310 -11.87 -15.87 -13.33
C ARG A 310 -11.02 -17.14 -13.21
N GLY A 311 -10.77 -17.63 -11.99
CA GLY A 311 -10.11 -18.90 -11.74
C GLY A 311 -10.92 -20.11 -12.22
N LEU A 312 -12.25 -20.01 -12.25
CA LEU A 312 -13.14 -21.03 -12.81
C LEU A 312 -13.19 -20.99 -14.35
N GLY A 313 -12.54 -20.00 -14.99
CA GLY A 313 -12.60 -19.78 -16.44
C GLY A 313 -13.87 -19.09 -16.92
N MET A 314 -14.59 -18.42 -16.01
CA MET A 314 -15.79 -17.62 -16.26
C MET A 314 -15.44 -16.13 -16.33
#